data_AF-A0A938NS15-F1
#
_entry.id   AF-A0A938NS15-F1
#
_cell.length_a   1.000
_cell.length_b   1.000
_cell.length_c   1.000
_cell.angle_alpha   90.00
_cell.angle_beta   90.00
_cell.angle_gamma   90.00
#
_symmetry.space_group_name_H-M   'P 1'
#
loop_
_entity.id
_entity.type
_entity.pdbx_description
1 polymer ?
#
loop_
_entity_poly.entity_id
_entity_poly.type
_entity_poly.pdbx_seq_one_letter_code
_entity_poly.pdbx_strand_id
1 'polypeptide(L)'
;MKTHSTILSLLLCSTFGWAEEDGFSRYQPILERQPFGQEPPEADMTQVASSESFARNLRLSMIFEAADGTLRAGIIDTSTGKSYTLQIGEVQGGYEMVEGDFKASQVLIKKNQEVALFRLQSAANDSSVQTERPVIDSRYSERRRRHIQALGARNQQLQAPPSPDPQLQGEALKKHLENVQMDAIRNGLPPLPIPLTPEMDAKLVEEGVLPPQ
;
A
#
# COMPACT_ATOMS: atom_id res chain seq x y z
N MET A 1 37.98 0.02 88.56
CA MET A 1 37.86 1.48 88.71
C MET A 1 38.32 2.14 87.42
N LYS A 2 37.57 3.17 86.99
CA LYS A 2 37.84 4.16 85.91
C LYS A 2 37.33 3.81 84.50
N THR A 3 36.24 4.52 84.21
CA THR A 3 35.57 4.88 82.97
C THR A 3 36.46 5.53 81.91
N HIS A 4 36.02 5.52 80.64
CA HIS A 4 36.03 6.57 79.59
C HIS A 4 35.89 5.86 78.23
N SER A 5 34.70 5.74 77.65
CA SER A 5 34.07 6.69 76.71
C SER A 5 35.04 7.34 75.74
N THR A 6 35.09 6.88 74.48
CA THR A 6 35.43 7.75 73.34
C THR A 6 34.78 7.23 72.07
N ILE A 7 34.01 8.13 71.46
CA ILE A 7 33.21 8.05 70.26
C ILE A 7 34.14 8.06 69.04
N LEU A 8 33.93 7.18 68.07
CA LEU A 8 34.42 7.41 66.70
C LEU A 8 33.34 6.99 65.70
N SER A 9 32.61 8.01 65.27
CA SER A 9 31.58 7.98 64.24
C SER A 9 32.25 7.84 62.87
N LEU A 10 31.98 6.75 62.14
CA LEU A 10 32.34 6.62 60.73
C LEU A 10 31.09 6.87 59.90
N LEU A 11 31.04 8.08 59.31
CA LEU A 11 29.97 8.60 58.48
C LEU A 11 29.99 7.88 57.11
N LEU A 12 28.99 7.02 56.86
CA LEU A 12 28.71 6.49 55.51
C LEU A 12 27.86 7.52 54.76
N CYS A 13 28.44 8.22 53.78
CA CYS A 13 27.70 9.07 52.84
C CYS A 13 26.98 8.19 51.81
N SER A 14 25.69 7.95 52.01
CA SER A 14 24.75 7.51 50.96
C SER A 14 24.06 8.74 50.36
N THR A 15 24.42 9.09 49.12
CA THR A 15 23.70 10.09 48.34
C THR A 15 22.40 9.48 47.82
N PHE A 16 21.28 9.74 48.50
CA PHE A 16 19.94 9.55 47.94
C PHE A 16 19.66 10.70 46.96
N GLY A 17 19.56 10.39 45.67
CA GLY A 17 18.95 11.29 44.70
C GLY A 17 17.45 11.38 44.97
N TRP A 18 16.98 12.53 45.42
CA TRP A 18 15.56 12.84 45.51
C TRP A 18 15.07 13.20 44.11
N ALA A 19 14.34 12.29 43.47
CA ALA A 19 13.48 12.65 42.35
C ALA A 19 12.25 13.36 42.92
N GLU A 20 12.02 14.62 42.52
CA GLU A 20 10.83 15.39 42.88
C GLU A 20 9.57 14.69 42.31
N GLU A 21 8.78 14.07 43.18
CA GLU A 21 7.44 13.51 42.91
C GLU A 21 6.32 14.59 42.86
N ASP A 22 6.65 15.85 42.58
CA ASP A 22 5.71 16.97 42.79
C ASP A 22 4.79 17.26 41.58
N GLY A 23 4.88 16.46 40.51
CA GLY A 23 4.14 16.72 39.26
C GLY A 23 2.68 16.30 39.26
N PHE A 24 2.31 15.26 40.03
CA PHE A 24 0.99 14.61 39.89
C PHE A 24 0.20 14.43 41.20
N SER A 25 0.86 14.57 42.35
CA SER A 25 0.25 14.40 43.68
C SER A 25 -0.89 15.39 43.93
N ARG A 26 -0.85 16.60 43.34
CA ARG A 26 -1.90 17.61 43.44
C ARG A 26 -3.25 17.15 42.84
N TYR A 27 -3.23 16.22 41.88
CA TYR A 27 -4.43 15.78 41.19
C TYR A 27 -5.06 14.53 41.80
N GLN A 28 -4.43 13.88 42.80
CA GLN A 28 -4.99 12.71 43.50
C GLN A 28 -6.42 12.94 44.04
N PRO A 29 -6.73 14.07 44.70
CA PRO A 29 -8.09 14.32 45.20
C PRO A 29 -9.15 14.44 44.09
N ILE A 30 -8.73 14.77 42.86
CA ILE A 30 -9.63 14.87 41.69
C ILE A 30 -9.84 13.48 41.09
N LEU A 31 -8.79 12.65 41.03
CA LEU A 31 -8.86 11.27 40.53
C LEU A 31 -9.69 10.38 41.46
N GLU A 32 -9.50 10.50 42.78
CA GLU A 32 -10.24 9.74 43.80
C GLU A 32 -11.75 10.02 43.78
N ARG A 33 -12.16 11.21 43.34
CA ARG A 33 -13.58 11.60 43.25
C ARG A 33 -14.30 10.98 42.05
N GLN A 34 -13.57 10.31 41.15
CA GLN A 34 -14.09 9.72 39.91
C GLN A 34 -15.16 10.61 39.23
N PRO A 35 -14.90 11.92 38.98
CA PRO A 35 -15.93 12.85 38.51
C PRO A 35 -16.47 12.51 37.12
N PHE A 36 -15.79 11.61 36.39
CA PHE A 36 -16.16 11.14 35.06
C PHE A 36 -17.01 9.85 35.08
N GLY A 37 -17.38 9.35 36.26
CA GLY A 37 -18.12 8.09 36.43
C GLY A 37 -17.21 6.86 36.45
N GLN A 38 -17.81 5.70 36.68
CA GLN A 38 -17.12 4.41 36.53
C GLN A 38 -17.06 4.08 35.04
N GLU A 39 -15.95 3.50 34.58
CA GLU A 39 -15.89 2.92 33.24
C GLU A 39 -17.09 1.98 33.07
N PRO A 40 -17.85 2.09 31.96
CA PRO A 40 -18.91 1.15 31.65
C PRO A 40 -18.36 -0.27 31.82
N PRO A 41 -19.10 -1.20 32.45
CA PRO A 41 -18.63 -2.57 32.61
C PRO A 41 -18.21 -3.08 31.23
N GLU A 42 -16.95 -3.51 31.12
CA GLU A 42 -16.43 -4.12 29.91
C GLU A 42 -17.44 -5.19 29.49
N ALA A 43 -18.09 -4.98 28.35
CA ALA A 43 -19.07 -5.92 27.86
C ALA A 43 -18.37 -7.27 27.76
N ASP A 44 -18.87 -8.27 28.50
CA ASP A 44 -18.32 -9.62 28.50
C ASP A 44 -18.22 -10.11 27.06
N MET A 45 -17.01 -10.02 26.49
CA MET A 45 -16.69 -10.54 25.17
C MET A 45 -16.69 -12.05 25.30
N THR A 46 -17.87 -12.64 25.17
CA THR A 46 -18.04 -14.09 25.15
C THR A 46 -17.28 -14.58 23.92
N GLN A 47 -16.14 -15.23 24.16
CA GLN A 47 -15.27 -15.72 23.10
C GLN A 47 -15.98 -16.90 22.42
N VAL A 48 -16.73 -16.60 21.36
CA VAL A 48 -17.43 -17.61 20.56
C VAL A 48 -16.38 -18.53 19.94
N ALA A 49 -16.58 -19.85 20.08
CA ALA A 49 -15.70 -20.82 19.45
C ALA A 49 -15.68 -20.58 17.94
N SER A 50 -14.48 -20.47 17.36
CA SER A 50 -14.24 -20.09 15.96
C SER A 50 -14.92 -20.98 14.92
N SER A 51 -15.44 -22.14 15.31
CA SER A 51 -16.16 -23.09 14.45
C SER A 51 -17.58 -22.64 14.08
N GLU A 52 -18.25 -21.88 14.95
CA GLU A 52 -19.64 -21.41 14.74
C GLU A 52 -19.71 -19.92 14.37
N SER A 53 -18.58 -19.23 14.44
CA SER A 53 -18.43 -17.82 14.10
C SER A 53 -18.72 -17.53 12.63
N PHE A 54 -19.40 -16.41 12.35
CA PHE A 54 -19.52 -15.91 10.97
C PHE A 54 -18.16 -15.65 10.31
N ALA A 55 -17.11 -15.43 11.12
CA ALA A 55 -15.77 -15.14 10.65
C ALA A 55 -15.14 -16.27 9.84
N ARG A 56 -15.58 -17.52 10.02
CA ARG A 56 -15.07 -18.65 9.23
C ARG A 56 -15.35 -18.51 7.74
N ASN A 57 -16.50 -17.94 7.41
CA ASN A 57 -16.96 -17.78 6.04
C ASN A 57 -16.70 -16.37 5.51
N LEU A 58 -15.90 -15.56 6.20
CA LEU A 58 -15.62 -14.19 5.79
C LEU A 58 -14.13 -14.04 5.56
N ARG A 59 -13.75 -13.42 4.43
CA ARG A 59 -12.37 -13.09 4.13
C ARG A 59 -12.23 -11.62 3.79
N LEU A 60 -11.28 -10.96 4.42
CA LEU A 60 -10.85 -9.62 4.01
C LEU A 60 -10.08 -9.72 2.68
N SER A 61 -10.54 -9.00 1.67
CA SER A 61 -9.95 -9.03 0.32
C SER A 61 -9.13 -7.79 0.00
N MET A 62 -9.50 -6.63 0.54
CA MET A 62 -8.80 -5.37 0.31
C MET A 62 -9.08 -4.38 1.44
N ILE A 63 -8.13 -3.47 1.66
CA ILE A 63 -8.31 -2.25 2.47
C ILE A 63 -7.67 -1.12 1.66
N PHE A 64 -8.34 0.03 1.57
CA PHE A 64 -7.81 1.19 0.87
C PHE A 64 -8.43 2.48 1.41
N GLU A 65 -7.73 3.58 1.18
CA GLU A 65 -8.22 4.92 1.46
C GLU A 65 -8.84 5.49 0.18
N ALA A 66 -10.07 5.99 0.26
CA ALA A 66 -10.73 6.65 -0.85
C ALA A 66 -10.24 8.10 -1.01
N ALA A 67 -10.63 8.77 -2.10
CA ALA A 67 -10.17 10.12 -2.42
C ALA A 67 -10.59 11.18 -1.38
N ASP A 68 -11.61 10.88 -0.58
CA ASP A 68 -12.11 11.69 0.53
C ASP A 68 -11.37 11.43 1.86
N GLY A 69 -10.35 10.55 1.86
CA GLY A 69 -9.62 10.14 3.06
C GLY A 69 -10.35 9.10 3.89
N THR A 70 -11.47 8.55 3.41
CA THR A 70 -12.23 7.53 4.16
C THR A 70 -11.63 6.15 3.98
N LEU A 71 -11.45 5.43 5.10
CA LEU A 71 -11.00 4.04 5.07
C LEU A 71 -12.14 3.12 4.61
N ARG A 72 -11.86 2.30 3.61
CA ARG A 72 -12.78 1.30 3.08
C ARG A 72 -12.15 -0.08 3.11
N ALA A 73 -12.96 -1.08 3.47
CA ALA A 73 -12.57 -2.48 3.46
C ALA A 73 -13.48 -3.29 2.55
N GLY A 74 -12.87 -4.06 1.65
CA GLY A 74 -13.57 -5.06 0.85
C GLY A 74 -13.55 -6.40 1.57
N ILE A 75 -14.72 -6.99 1.77
CA ILE A 75 -14.89 -8.33 2.33
C ILE A 75 -15.62 -9.24 1.36
N ILE A 76 -15.30 -10.53 1.45
CA ILE A 76 -15.94 -11.58 0.67
C ILE A 76 -16.54 -12.59 1.64
N ASP A 77 -17.83 -12.82 1.50
CA ASP A 77 -18.52 -13.91 2.17
C ASP A 77 -18.36 -15.17 1.31
N THR A 78 -17.58 -16.15 1.78
CA THR A 78 -17.31 -17.40 1.06
C THR A 78 -18.50 -18.35 1.07
N SER A 79 -19.48 -18.15 1.97
CA SER A 79 -20.70 -18.98 2.00
C SER A 79 -21.68 -18.56 0.89
N THR A 80 -21.81 -17.26 0.65
CA THR A 80 -22.73 -16.71 -0.37
C THR A 80 -22.04 -16.32 -1.67
N GLY A 81 -20.71 -16.19 -1.68
CA GLY A 81 -19.92 -15.68 -2.79
C GLY A 81 -20.07 -14.17 -3.03
N LYS A 82 -20.76 -13.45 -2.14
CA LYS A 82 -20.98 -12.00 -2.27
C LYS A 82 -19.78 -11.22 -1.76
N SER A 83 -19.54 -10.08 -2.39
CA SER A 83 -18.52 -9.12 -1.95
C SER A 83 -19.18 -7.82 -1.52
N TYR A 84 -18.64 -7.23 -0.45
CA TYR A 84 -19.12 -6.00 0.14
C TYR A 84 -17.95 -5.04 0.29
N THR A 85 -18.20 -3.74 0.17
CA THR A 85 -17.22 -2.70 0.47
C THR A 85 -17.82 -1.82 1.55
N LEU A 86 -17.20 -1.82 2.73
CA LEU A 86 -17.71 -1.14 3.92
C LEU A 86 -16.80 0.03 4.27
N GLN A 87 -17.40 1.16 4.62
CA GLN A 87 -16.78 2.26 5.36
C GLN A 87 -16.99 2.08 6.87
N ILE A 88 -16.20 2.77 7.69
CA ILE A 88 -16.35 2.76 9.16
C ILE A 88 -17.76 3.26 9.52
N GLY A 89 -18.50 2.46 10.30
CA GLY A 89 -19.89 2.69 10.68
C GLY A 89 -20.93 2.30 9.62
N GLU A 90 -20.51 1.87 8.42
CA GLU A 90 -21.43 1.43 7.38
C GLU A 90 -21.92 0.01 7.64
N VAL A 91 -23.23 -0.20 7.46
CA VAL A 91 -23.86 -1.51 7.58
C VAL A 91 -24.33 -1.97 6.21
N GLN A 92 -23.79 -3.08 5.72
CA GLN A 92 -24.20 -3.69 4.46
C GLN A 92 -24.30 -5.21 4.59
N GLY A 93 -25.45 -5.79 4.19
CA GLY A 93 -25.64 -7.25 4.26
C GLY A 93 -25.59 -7.83 5.69
N GLY A 94 -25.84 -7.00 6.70
CA GLY A 94 -25.74 -7.37 8.12
C GLY A 94 -24.32 -7.29 8.69
N TYR A 95 -23.34 -6.87 7.89
CA TYR A 95 -21.97 -6.63 8.33
C TYR A 95 -21.76 -5.14 8.57
N GLU A 96 -21.19 -4.80 9.72
CA GLU A 96 -20.85 -3.46 10.16
C GLU A 96 -19.34 -3.37 10.34
N MET A 97 -18.68 -2.36 9.74
CA MET A 97 -17.27 -2.11 10.02
C MET A 97 -17.15 -1.18 11.22
N VAL A 98 -16.68 -1.70 12.35
CA VAL A 98 -16.56 -0.92 13.59
C VAL A 98 -15.27 -0.10 13.58
N GLU A 99 -14.17 -0.70 13.12
CA GLU A 99 -12.85 -0.07 13.11
C GLU A 99 -11.99 -0.67 11.99
N GLY A 100 -11.01 0.08 11.50
CA GLY A 100 -10.00 -0.43 10.59
C GLY A 100 -8.66 0.28 10.75
N ASP A 101 -7.59 -0.50 10.66
CA ASP A 101 -6.22 -0.02 10.65
C ASP A 101 -5.58 -0.39 9.31
N PHE A 102 -5.34 0.63 8.48
CA PHE A 102 -4.69 0.48 7.19
C PHE A 102 -3.23 0.01 7.32
N LYS A 103 -2.49 0.52 8.32
CA LYS A 103 -1.07 0.18 8.52
C LYS A 103 -0.91 -1.25 8.96
N ALA A 104 -1.73 -1.70 9.90
CA ALA A 104 -1.72 -3.07 10.38
C ALA A 104 -2.45 -4.04 9.42
N SER A 105 -3.14 -3.51 8.41
CA SER A 105 -3.98 -4.26 7.47
C SER A 105 -5.04 -5.11 8.17
N GLN A 106 -5.73 -4.53 9.17
CA GLN A 106 -6.71 -5.21 10.01
C GLN A 106 -8.03 -4.44 10.04
N VAL A 107 -9.14 -5.16 10.17
CA VAL A 107 -10.49 -4.58 10.21
C VAL A 107 -11.32 -5.32 11.23
N LEU A 108 -12.03 -4.57 12.08
CA LEU A 108 -12.97 -5.09 13.05
C LEU A 108 -14.38 -5.05 12.45
N ILE A 109 -14.99 -6.22 12.30
CA ILE A 109 -16.30 -6.36 11.67
C ILE A 109 -17.25 -6.98 12.66
N LYS A 110 -18.44 -6.40 12.74
CA LYS A 110 -19.54 -6.85 13.57
C LYS A 110 -20.64 -7.42 12.70
N LYS A 111 -21.22 -8.54 13.13
CA LYS A 111 -22.42 -9.14 12.56
C LYS A 111 -23.32 -9.58 13.70
N ASN A 112 -24.52 -9.02 13.77
CA ASN A 112 -25.43 -9.23 14.90
C ASN A 112 -24.78 -8.79 16.24
N GLN A 113 -24.50 -9.74 17.15
CA GLN A 113 -23.83 -9.51 18.43
C GLN A 113 -22.36 -9.98 18.44
N GLU A 114 -21.87 -10.51 17.33
CA GLU A 114 -20.53 -11.06 17.23
C GLU A 114 -19.59 -10.05 16.55
N VAL A 115 -18.38 -9.89 17.09
CA VAL A 115 -17.34 -9.01 16.57
C VAL A 115 -16.10 -9.84 16.30
N ALA A 116 -15.53 -9.70 15.10
CA ALA A 116 -14.35 -10.43 14.69
C ALA A 116 -13.32 -9.51 14.00
N LEU A 117 -12.05 -9.75 14.32
CA LEU A 117 -10.91 -9.07 13.72
C LEU A 117 -10.42 -9.84 12.51
N PHE A 118 -10.39 -9.19 11.35
CA PHE A 118 -9.90 -9.77 10.11
C PHE A 118 -8.58 -9.12 9.71
N ARG A 119 -7.63 -9.94 9.26
CA ARG A 119 -6.36 -9.48 8.70
C ARG A 119 -6.30 -9.78 7.22
N LEU A 120 -5.70 -8.87 6.45
CA LEU A 120 -5.53 -9.07 5.02
C LEU A 120 -4.51 -10.20 4.82
N GLN A 121 -4.96 -11.33 4.27
CA GLN A 121 -4.07 -12.45 3.98
C GLN A 121 -3.20 -12.09 2.77
N SER A 122 -1.97 -11.62 3.06
CA SER A 122 -0.93 -11.50 2.04
C SER A 122 -0.52 -12.90 1.61
N ALA A 123 -0.49 -13.16 0.31
CA ALA A 123 -0.19 -14.48 -0.29
C ALA A 123 1.27 -14.95 -0.11
N ALA A 124 1.99 -14.39 0.86
CA ALA A 124 3.33 -14.79 1.24
C ALA A 124 3.30 -15.34 2.68
N ASN A 125 2.78 -16.55 2.83
CA ASN A 125 3.23 -17.54 3.82
C ASN A 125 2.54 -18.89 3.56
N ASP A 126 3.38 -19.91 3.42
CA ASP A 126 3.00 -21.31 3.22
C ASP A 126 2.11 -21.86 4.34
N SER A 127 1.01 -22.49 3.93
CA SER A 127 0.37 -23.55 4.68
C SER A 127 -0.24 -24.52 3.65
N SER A 128 0.46 -25.62 3.46
CA SER A 128 0.02 -26.77 2.69
C SER A 128 -1.24 -27.36 3.31
N VAL A 129 -2.39 -27.11 2.68
CA VAL A 129 -3.53 -28.01 2.75
C VAL A 129 -3.77 -28.51 1.32
N GLN A 130 -3.38 -29.77 1.09
CA GLN A 130 -3.82 -30.50 -0.10
C GLN A 130 -5.32 -30.77 0.08
N THR A 131 -6.15 -29.86 -0.41
CA THR A 131 -7.55 -30.13 -0.67
C THR A 131 -7.65 -30.64 -2.10
N GLU A 132 -8.04 -31.90 -2.27
CA GLU A 132 -8.49 -32.43 -3.55
C GLU A 132 -9.54 -31.47 -4.11
N ARG A 133 -9.18 -30.80 -5.21
CA ARG A 133 -10.06 -29.88 -5.89
C ARG A 133 -11.08 -30.73 -6.66
N PRO A 134 -12.39 -30.50 -6.51
CA PRO A 134 -13.33 -31.02 -7.49
C PRO A 134 -12.89 -30.48 -8.85
N VAL A 135 -12.93 -31.32 -9.89
CA VAL A 135 -12.57 -30.94 -11.26
C VAL A 135 -13.61 -29.92 -11.75
N ILE A 136 -13.34 -28.64 -11.46
CA ILE A 136 -14.16 -27.51 -11.89
C ILE A 136 -13.82 -27.21 -13.35
N ASP A 137 -14.80 -27.49 -14.21
CA ASP A 137 -15.00 -27.04 -15.60
C ASP A 137 -13.76 -26.57 -16.37
N SER A 138 -13.43 -27.30 -17.44
CA SER A 138 -12.32 -27.06 -18.38
C SER A 138 -12.18 -25.59 -18.80
N ARG A 139 -13.29 -24.87 -18.94
CA ARG A 139 -13.35 -23.44 -19.32
C ARG A 139 -12.68 -22.50 -18.33
N TYR A 140 -12.70 -22.79 -17.02
CA TYR A 140 -12.01 -21.96 -16.03
C TYR A 140 -10.49 -22.18 -16.07
N SER A 141 -10.07 -23.44 -16.22
CA SER A 141 -8.65 -23.80 -16.32
C SER A 141 -7.98 -23.17 -17.55
N GLU A 142 -8.69 -23.12 -18.69
CA GLU A 142 -8.21 -22.50 -19.92
C GLU A 142 -8.10 -20.97 -19.81
N ARG A 143 -9.11 -20.30 -19.23
CA ARG A 143 -9.05 -18.85 -18.98
C ARG A 143 -7.89 -18.48 -18.08
N ARG A 144 -7.66 -19.27 -17.02
CA ARG A 144 -6.53 -19.08 -16.11
C ARG A 144 -5.18 -19.28 -16.82
N ARG A 145 -5.04 -20.32 -17.66
CA ARG A 145 -3.83 -20.55 -18.46
C ARG A 145 -3.55 -19.39 -19.42
N ARG A 146 -4.56 -18.92 -20.14
CA ARG A 146 -4.41 -17.77 -21.05
C ARG A 146 -3.99 -16.50 -20.32
N HIS A 147 -4.55 -16.25 -19.13
CA HIS A 147 -4.18 -15.09 -18.34
C HIS A 147 -2.73 -15.16 -17.84
N ILE A 148 -2.29 -16.32 -17.34
CA ILE A 148 -0.90 -16.52 -16.90
C ILE A 148 0.08 -16.37 -18.08
N GLN A 149 -0.25 -16.93 -19.25
CA GLN A 149 0.57 -16.78 -20.46
C GLN A 149 0.66 -15.33 -20.92
N ALA A 150 -0.45 -14.59 -20.90
CA ALA A 150 -0.48 -13.17 -21.26
C ALA A 150 0.37 -12.31 -20.31
N LEU A 151 0.30 -12.58 -19.01
CA LEU A 151 1.15 -11.91 -18.02
C LEU A 151 2.63 -12.24 -18.20
N GLY A 152 2.96 -13.51 -18.50
CA GLY A 152 4.32 -13.93 -18.81
C GLY A 152 4.89 -13.25 -20.05
N ALA A 153 4.13 -13.21 -21.14
CA ALA A 153 4.53 -12.52 -22.38
C ALA A 153 4.71 -11.01 -22.17
N ARG A 154 3.80 -10.38 -21.41
CA ARG A 154 3.92 -8.96 -21.05
C ARG A 154 5.17 -8.69 -20.20
N ASN A 155 5.47 -9.54 -19.22
CA ASN A 155 6.69 -9.41 -18.43
C ASN A 155 7.95 -9.59 -19.26
N GLN A 156 7.97 -10.52 -20.21
CA GLN A 156 9.10 -10.67 -21.14
C GLN A 156 9.28 -9.45 -22.03
N GLN A 157 8.18 -8.83 -22.49
CA GLN A 157 8.23 -7.60 -23.27
C GLN A 157 8.74 -6.40 -22.45
N LEU A 158 8.41 -6.34 -21.16
CA LEU A 158 8.94 -5.35 -20.22
C LEU A 158 10.42 -5.61 -19.85
N GLN A 159 10.87 -6.86 -19.96
CA GLN A 159 12.27 -7.27 -19.77
C GLN A 159 13.09 -7.24 -21.06
N ALA A 160 12.52 -6.78 -22.18
CA ALA A 160 13.31 -6.55 -23.39
C ALA A 160 14.46 -5.60 -23.03
N PRO A 161 15.69 -5.88 -23.50
CA PRO A 161 16.82 -5.00 -23.25
C PRO A 161 16.45 -3.58 -23.71
N PRO A 162 16.85 -2.54 -22.97
CA PRO A 162 16.61 -1.17 -23.40
C PRO A 162 17.14 -0.99 -24.82
N SER A 163 16.35 -0.32 -25.67
CA SER A 163 16.77 0.01 -27.03
C SER A 163 18.19 0.58 -27.00
N PRO A 164 19.10 0.15 -27.89
CA PRO A 164 20.47 0.64 -27.88
C PRO A 164 20.50 2.15 -27.99
N ASP A 165 21.33 2.79 -27.17
CA ASP A 165 21.50 4.25 -27.20
C ASP A 165 21.85 4.72 -28.62
N PRO A 166 21.42 5.93 -29.03
CA PRO A 166 21.75 6.49 -30.33
C PRO A 166 23.27 6.49 -30.55
N GLN A 167 23.74 5.80 -31.60
CA GLN A 167 25.18 5.65 -31.91
C GLN A 167 25.84 7.00 -32.28
N LEU A 168 25.05 8.00 -32.67
CA LEU A 168 25.49 9.35 -33.00
C LEU A 168 24.94 10.34 -31.98
N GLN A 169 25.81 11.17 -31.41
CA GLN A 169 25.46 12.17 -30.40
C GLN A 169 25.84 13.59 -30.86
N GLY A 170 25.16 14.59 -30.30
CA GLY A 170 25.48 16.02 -30.48
C GLY A 170 25.43 16.49 -31.93
N GLU A 171 26.52 17.14 -32.39
CA GLU A 171 26.60 17.74 -33.72
C GLU A 171 26.53 16.73 -34.86
N ALA A 172 27.06 15.53 -34.66
CA ALA A 172 27.01 14.46 -35.66
C ALA A 172 25.58 13.99 -35.91
N LEU A 173 24.76 13.93 -34.85
CA LEU A 173 23.34 13.61 -34.97
C LEU A 173 22.59 14.73 -35.70
N LYS A 174 22.88 16.00 -35.38
CA LYS A 174 22.24 17.13 -36.03
C LYS A 174 22.47 17.15 -37.54
N LYS A 175 23.74 16.99 -37.97
CA LYS A 175 24.09 16.89 -39.40
C LYS A 175 23.45 15.69 -40.08
N HIS A 176 23.37 14.56 -39.40
CA HIS A 176 22.69 13.38 -39.93
C HIS A 176 21.20 13.65 -40.17
N LEU A 177 20.51 14.27 -39.20
CA LEU A 177 19.11 14.63 -39.33
C LEU A 177 18.86 15.65 -40.45
N GLU A 178 19.74 16.64 -40.60
CA GLU A 178 19.71 17.61 -41.71
C GLU A 178 19.83 16.90 -43.07
N ASN A 179 20.76 15.95 -43.21
CA ASN A 179 20.90 15.16 -44.44
C ASN A 179 19.66 14.32 -44.72
N VAL A 180 19.13 13.62 -43.71
CA VAL A 180 17.89 12.83 -43.84
C VAL A 180 16.71 13.72 -44.24
N GLN A 181 16.63 14.93 -43.71
CA GLN A 181 15.61 15.90 -44.07
C GLN A 181 15.69 16.33 -45.54
N MET A 182 16.89 16.60 -46.06
CA MET A 182 17.08 16.92 -47.49
C MET A 182 16.63 15.77 -48.39
N ASP A 183 17.00 14.54 -48.04
CA ASP A 183 16.62 13.36 -48.81
C ASP A 183 15.11 13.08 -48.71
N ALA A 184 14.48 13.32 -47.56
CA ALA A 184 13.03 13.23 -47.42
C ALA A 184 12.32 14.22 -48.34
N ILE A 185 12.77 15.49 -48.37
CA ILE A 185 12.16 16.53 -49.20
C ILE A 185 12.36 16.23 -50.69
N ARG A 186 13.54 15.78 -51.11
CA ARG A 186 13.81 15.35 -52.49
C ARG A 186 12.91 14.20 -52.95
N ASN A 187 12.63 13.27 -52.05
CA ASN A 187 11.78 12.11 -52.33
C ASN A 187 10.28 12.39 -52.15
N GLY A 188 9.89 13.64 -51.83
CA GLY A 188 8.49 14.02 -51.59
C GLY A 188 7.87 13.43 -50.31
N LEU A 189 8.70 12.97 -49.37
CA LEU A 189 8.28 12.53 -48.05
C LEU A 189 8.02 13.74 -47.14
N PRO A 190 7.17 13.61 -46.11
CA PRO A 190 6.94 14.70 -45.16
C PRO A 190 8.24 15.11 -44.48
N PRO A 191 8.52 16.43 -44.35
CA PRO A 191 9.76 16.91 -43.74
C PRO A 191 9.80 16.59 -42.25
N LEU A 192 11.02 16.40 -41.73
CA LEU A 192 11.25 16.23 -40.30
C LEU A 192 10.87 17.52 -39.52
N PRO A 193 10.51 17.42 -38.22
CA PRO A 193 10.16 18.57 -37.37
C PRO A 193 11.41 19.38 -36.94
N ILE A 194 12.23 19.75 -37.91
CA ILE A 194 13.46 20.53 -37.76
C ILE A 194 13.38 21.67 -38.78
N PRO A 195 13.70 22.91 -38.41
CA PRO A 195 13.68 24.02 -39.36
C PRO A 195 14.77 23.82 -40.44
N LEU A 196 14.41 24.10 -41.70
CA LEU A 196 15.37 24.17 -42.80
C LEU A 196 16.33 25.34 -42.58
N THR A 197 17.62 25.10 -42.78
CA THR A 197 18.61 26.18 -42.79
C THR A 197 18.55 26.94 -44.13
N PRO A 198 18.95 28.23 -44.17
CA PRO A 198 18.92 29.01 -45.41
C PRO A 198 19.76 28.42 -46.54
N GLU A 199 20.88 27.75 -46.21
CA GLU A 199 21.77 27.10 -47.17
C GLU A 199 21.11 25.87 -47.82
N MET A 200 20.36 25.09 -47.03
CA MET A 200 19.62 23.92 -47.50
C MET A 200 18.45 24.31 -48.39
N ASP A 201 17.73 25.36 -48.01
CA ASP A 201 16.60 25.91 -48.77
C ASP A 201 17.05 26.39 -50.16
N ALA A 202 18.12 27.20 -50.22
CA ALA A 202 18.70 27.66 -51.49
C ALA A 202 19.07 26.49 -52.42
N LYS A 203 19.64 25.42 -51.85
CA LYS A 203 20.00 24.21 -52.60
C LYS A 203 18.78 23.47 -53.15
N LEU A 204 17.70 23.37 -52.38
CA LEU A 204 16.45 22.73 -52.85
C LEU A 204 15.73 23.57 -53.90
N VAL A 205 15.84 24.90 -53.82
CA VAL A 205 15.32 25.82 -54.85
C VAL A 205 16.13 25.69 -56.14
N GLU A 206 17.46 25.59 -56.05
CA GLU A 206 18.34 25.35 -57.21
C GLU A 206 18.06 23.99 -57.87
N GLU A 207 17.83 22.94 -57.06
CA GLU A 207 17.43 21.60 -57.51
C GLU A 207 15.98 21.56 -58.07
N GLY A 208 15.21 22.65 -57.94
CA GLY A 208 13.82 22.76 -58.42
C GLY A 208 12.79 22.00 -57.58
N VAL A 209 13.16 21.60 -56.36
CA VAL A 209 12.31 20.81 -55.45
C VAL A 209 11.39 21.73 -54.64
N LEU A 210 11.88 22.91 -54.23
CA LEU A 210 11.10 23.92 -53.51
C LEU A 210 10.86 25.17 -54.37
N PRO A 211 9.72 25.86 -54.20
CA PRO A 211 9.49 27.15 -54.86
C PRO A 211 10.41 28.24 -54.28
N PRO A 212 10.86 29.22 -55.08
CA PRO A 212 11.62 30.35 -54.59
C PRO A 212 10.77 31.20 -53.63
N GLN A 213 11.36 31.63 -52.53
CA GLN A 213 10.74 32.53 -51.55
C GLN A 213 11.13 33.99 -51.77
#